data_AF-A0A7G8QK87-F1
#
_entry.id   AF-A0A7G8QK87-F1
#
_cell.length_a   1.000
_cell.length_b   1.000
_cell.length_c   1.000
_cell.angle_alpha   90.00
_cell.angle_beta   90.00
_cell.angle_gamma   90.00
#
_symmetry.space_group_name_H-M   'P 1'
#
loop_
_entity.id
_entity.type
_entity.pdbx_description
1 polymer ?
#
loop_
_entity_poly.entity_id
_entity_poly.type
_entity_poly.pdbx_seq_one_letter_code
_entity_poly.pdbx_strand_id
1 'polypeptide(L)'
;MKKFRSFIIAGVLCLSGCSTTPSADTVDTINTLTVPVLHSDTQPSGQSGQAVVSCFQDNTALISSLSQSLKDNYLQDVSKKDIFDKDSDAFHVYSALTKLEQMSAMNEVYRKENNIAGLQVINRLLKTVPAVA
;
A
#
# COMPACT_ATOMS: atom_id res chain seq x y z
N MET A 1 -64.88 -25.78 -12.04
CA MET A 1 -63.71 -26.51 -12.59
C MET A 1 -62.48 -25.62 -12.47
N LYS A 2 -61.52 -25.99 -11.61
CA LYS A 2 -60.25 -25.29 -11.38
C LYS A 2 -59.21 -25.77 -12.40
N LYS A 3 -58.50 -24.86 -13.08
CA LYS A 3 -57.21 -25.14 -13.76
C LYS A 3 -56.35 -23.86 -13.78
N PHE A 4 -55.66 -23.57 -12.68
CA PHE A 4 -54.55 -22.61 -12.70
C PHE A 4 -53.26 -23.39 -12.96
N ARG A 5 -52.62 -23.09 -14.08
CA ARG A 5 -51.36 -23.69 -14.53
C ARG A 5 -50.18 -22.96 -13.88
N SER A 6 -49.19 -23.74 -13.45
CA SER A 6 -47.98 -23.33 -12.75
C SER A 6 -47.22 -22.17 -13.41
N PHE A 7 -46.76 -21.24 -12.59
CA PHE A 7 -45.57 -20.44 -12.88
C PHE A 7 -44.49 -20.82 -11.86
N ILE A 8 -43.48 -21.57 -12.31
CA ILE A 8 -42.22 -21.70 -11.60
C ILE A 8 -41.39 -20.49 -12.01
N ILE A 9 -41.20 -19.54 -11.10
CA ILE A 9 -40.19 -18.49 -11.26
C ILE A 9 -38.95 -18.94 -10.50
N ALA A 10 -37.89 -19.07 -11.28
CA ALA A 10 -36.60 -19.61 -10.91
C ALA A 10 -35.85 -18.72 -9.91
N GLY A 11 -35.11 -19.38 -9.03
CA GLY A 11 -33.68 -19.15 -8.82
C GLY A 11 -33.22 -17.76 -8.36
N VAL A 12 -33.13 -17.61 -7.04
CA VAL A 12 -31.96 -17.10 -6.30
C VAL A 12 -31.06 -16.11 -7.07
N LEU A 13 -31.28 -14.81 -6.83
CA LEU A 13 -30.24 -13.80 -6.99
C LEU A 13 -29.46 -13.70 -5.68
N CYS A 14 -28.46 -14.57 -5.50
CA CYS A 14 -27.37 -14.28 -4.58
C CYS A 14 -26.55 -13.13 -5.17
N LEU A 15 -26.84 -11.90 -4.76
CA LEU A 15 -25.91 -10.78 -4.90
C LEU A 15 -24.76 -10.99 -3.90
N SER A 16 -23.89 -11.98 -4.18
CA SER A 16 -22.58 -12.08 -3.54
C SER A 16 -21.63 -11.13 -4.26
N GLY A 17 -21.89 -9.83 -4.14
CA GLY A 17 -21.12 -8.77 -4.75
C GLY A 17 -20.39 -7.92 -3.72
N CYS A 18 -19.75 -8.53 -2.72
CA CYS A 18 -18.68 -7.87 -1.99
C CYS A 18 -17.36 -8.29 -2.63
N SER A 19 -17.09 -7.80 -3.84
CA SER A 19 -15.70 -7.64 -4.25
C SER A 19 -15.17 -6.43 -3.49
N THR A 20 -14.77 -6.62 -2.24
CA THR A 20 -13.71 -5.78 -1.68
C THR A 20 -12.51 -6.09 -2.55
N THR A 21 -12.33 -5.30 -3.60
CA THR A 21 -11.15 -5.39 -4.47
C THR A 21 -9.95 -5.27 -3.53
N PRO A 22 -9.09 -6.30 -3.39
CA PRO A 22 -7.93 -6.30 -2.48
C PRO A 22 -7.00 -5.10 -2.72
N SER A 23 -7.15 -4.51 -3.90
CA SER A 23 -6.52 -3.31 -4.37
C SER A 23 -6.87 -2.09 -3.49
N ALA A 24 -8.16 -1.78 -3.26
CA ALA A 24 -8.59 -0.63 -2.44
C ALA A 24 -7.97 -0.67 -1.02
N ASP A 25 -7.94 -1.84 -0.39
CA ASP A 25 -7.31 -2.05 0.91
C ASP A 25 -5.82 -1.69 0.93
N THR A 26 -5.11 -1.93 -0.18
CA THR A 26 -3.67 -1.62 -0.29
C THR A 26 -3.44 -0.11 -0.32
N VAL A 27 -4.19 0.61 -1.16
CA VAL A 27 -4.08 2.08 -1.29
C VAL A 27 -4.44 2.76 0.02
N ASP A 28 -5.54 2.32 0.64
CA ASP A 28 -5.99 2.87 1.93
C ASP A 28 -4.97 2.60 3.04
N THR A 29 -4.46 1.37 3.13
CA THR A 29 -3.43 1.01 4.12
C THR A 29 -2.22 1.94 3.97
N ILE A 30 -1.68 2.11 2.76
CA ILE A 30 -0.54 3.01 2.52
C ILE A 30 -0.89 4.45 2.91
N ASN A 31 -2.08 4.92 2.56
CA ASN A 31 -2.54 6.27 2.88
C ASN A 31 -2.67 6.53 4.39
N THR A 32 -2.90 5.50 5.21
CA THR A 32 -2.87 5.64 6.68
C THR A 32 -1.45 5.66 7.28
N LEU A 33 -0.44 5.20 6.54
CA LEU A 33 0.91 5.14 7.07
C LEU A 33 1.46 6.55 7.35
N THR A 34 2.13 6.67 8.50
CA THR A 34 2.90 7.85 8.87
C THR A 34 4.34 7.63 8.50
N VAL A 35 4.98 8.61 7.84
CA VAL A 35 6.40 8.57 7.53
C VAL A 35 7.18 8.79 8.83
N PRO A 36 7.92 7.80 9.31
CA PRO A 36 8.57 7.89 10.62
C PRO A 36 9.76 8.85 10.55
N VAL A 37 9.89 9.71 11.56
CA VAL A 37 11.05 10.60 11.78
C VAL A 37 11.64 10.24 13.15
N LEU A 38 12.81 9.59 13.16
CA LEU A 38 13.52 9.15 14.35
C LEU A 38 14.93 9.75 14.36
N HIS A 39 15.35 10.26 15.51
CA HIS A 39 16.72 10.76 15.70
C HIS A 39 17.68 9.62 16.04
N SER A 40 18.92 9.72 15.57
CA SER A 40 19.96 8.68 15.71
C SER A 40 20.33 8.39 17.19
N ASP A 41 19.94 9.25 18.13
CA ASP A 41 20.15 9.04 19.57
C ASP A 41 19.36 7.84 20.13
N THR A 42 18.39 7.31 19.37
CA THR A 42 17.62 6.11 19.73
C THR A 42 18.28 4.78 19.33
N GLN A 43 19.55 4.80 18.91
CA GLN A 43 20.21 3.63 18.34
C GLN A 43 20.62 2.59 19.39
N PRO A 44 20.19 1.31 19.25
CA PRO A 44 20.69 0.24 20.11
C PRO A 44 22.20 0.02 19.89
N SER A 45 22.96 -0.15 20.96
CA SER A 45 24.40 -0.43 20.90
C SER A 45 24.69 -1.81 20.29
N GLY A 46 25.74 -1.93 19.46
CA GLY A 46 26.25 -3.22 18.97
C GLY A 46 25.70 -3.71 17.63
N GLN A 47 25.14 -2.83 16.80
CA GLN A 47 24.57 -3.23 15.51
C GLN A 47 25.63 -3.33 14.42
N SER A 48 25.57 -4.39 13.62
CA SER A 48 26.48 -4.61 12.51
C SER A 48 26.10 -3.73 11.31
N GLY A 49 27.09 -3.18 10.61
CA GLY A 49 26.85 -2.46 9.36
C GLY A 49 26.12 -3.32 8.31
N GLN A 50 26.27 -4.64 8.39
CA GLN A 50 25.53 -5.59 7.55
C GLN A 50 24.02 -5.54 7.80
N ALA A 51 23.58 -5.40 9.05
CA ALA A 51 22.16 -5.30 9.37
C ALA A 51 21.52 -4.01 8.82
N VAL A 52 22.27 -2.90 8.86
CA VAL A 52 21.88 -1.62 8.24
C VAL A 52 21.68 -1.80 6.74
N VAL A 53 22.68 -2.37 6.05
CA VAL A 53 22.61 -2.58 4.60
C VAL A 53 21.45 -3.50 4.22
N SER A 54 21.28 -4.63 4.92
CA SER A 54 20.18 -5.57 4.63
C SER A 54 18.81 -4.92 4.83
N CYS A 55 18.59 -4.21 5.94
CA CYS A 55 17.29 -3.60 6.22
C CYS A 55 16.97 -2.48 5.22
N PHE A 56 17.97 -1.68 4.83
CA PHE A 56 17.84 -0.67 3.78
C PHE A 56 17.44 -1.29 2.42
N GLN A 57 18.08 -2.40 2.04
CA GLN A 57 17.77 -3.11 0.78
C GLN A 57 16.37 -3.70 0.80
N ASP A 58 15.97 -4.34 1.90
CA ASP A 58 14.62 -4.90 2.08
C ASP A 58 13.55 -3.81 1.92
N ASN A 59 13.73 -2.66 2.59
CA ASN A 59 12.82 -1.53 2.47
C ASN A 59 12.75 -1.00 1.04
N THR A 60 13.89 -0.88 0.36
CA THR A 60 13.95 -0.42 -1.04
C THR A 60 13.17 -1.36 -1.96
N ALA A 61 13.31 -2.68 -1.76
CA ALA A 61 12.61 -3.68 -2.54
C ALA A 61 11.08 -3.63 -2.29
N LEU A 62 10.66 -3.53 -1.03
CA LEU A 62 9.25 -3.40 -0.66
C LEU A 62 8.61 -2.14 -1.26
N ILE A 63 9.26 -0.97 -1.10
CA ILE A 63 8.77 0.31 -1.64
C ILE A 63 8.65 0.24 -3.17
N SER A 64 9.67 -0.31 -3.85
CA SER A 64 9.67 -0.42 -5.30
C SER A 64 8.56 -1.34 -5.80
N SER A 65 8.38 -2.49 -5.15
CA SER A 65 7.32 -3.46 -5.48
C SER A 65 5.93 -2.85 -5.30
N LEU A 66 5.67 -2.21 -4.15
CA LEU A 66 4.40 -1.53 -3.88
C LEU A 66 4.14 -0.40 -4.89
N SER A 67 5.14 0.44 -5.16
CA SER A 67 5.01 1.56 -6.09
C SER A 67 4.71 1.08 -7.51
N GLN A 68 5.37 0.01 -7.95
CA GLN A 68 5.14 -0.58 -9.26
C GLN A 68 3.74 -1.19 -9.34
N SER A 69 3.34 -1.95 -8.32
CA SER A 69 2.01 -2.54 -8.23
C SER A 69 0.89 -1.49 -8.28
N LEU A 70 1.04 -0.36 -7.59
CA LEU A 70 0.08 0.75 -7.66
C LEU A 70 0.00 1.40 -9.05
N LYS A 71 1.12 1.48 -9.78
CA LYS A 71 1.10 2.02 -11.15
C LYS A 71 0.43 1.05 -12.11
N ASP A 72 0.78 -0.22 -12.01
CA ASP A 72 0.31 -1.27 -12.93
C ASP A 72 -1.18 -1.53 -12.78
N ASN A 73 -1.69 -1.53 -11.55
CA ASN A 73 -3.08 -1.89 -11.28
C ASN A 73 -4.08 -0.73 -11.39
N TYR A 74 -3.63 0.54 -11.36
CA TYR A 74 -4.56 1.68 -11.23
C TYR A 74 -4.30 2.84 -12.19
N LEU A 75 -3.08 2.98 -12.73
CA LEU A 75 -2.69 4.20 -13.46
C LEU A 75 -2.58 4.01 -14.98
N GLN A 76 -3.16 2.93 -15.54
CA GLN A 76 -3.03 2.60 -16.96
C GLN A 76 -3.83 3.53 -17.88
N ASP A 77 -5.02 4.00 -17.46
CA ASP A 77 -5.89 4.88 -18.26
C ASP A 77 -6.53 5.98 -17.40
N VAL A 78 -5.68 6.72 -16.70
CA VAL A 78 -6.11 7.81 -15.80
C VAL A 78 -6.12 9.13 -16.54
N SER A 79 -7.25 9.84 -16.50
CA SER A 79 -7.32 11.19 -17.04
C SER A 79 -6.63 12.19 -16.10
N LYS A 80 -6.08 13.27 -16.66
CA LYS A 80 -5.45 14.34 -15.86
C LYS A 80 -6.42 14.99 -14.87
N LYS A 81 -7.73 15.01 -15.15
CA LYS A 81 -8.74 15.56 -14.24
C LYS A 81 -8.77 14.77 -12.94
N ASP A 82 -8.71 13.46 -13.05
CA ASP A 82 -8.89 12.55 -11.90
C ASP A 82 -7.72 12.68 -10.93
N ILE A 83 -6.52 13.01 -11.40
CA ILE A 83 -5.35 13.31 -10.53
C ILE A 83 -5.65 14.42 -9.51
N PHE A 84 -6.55 15.36 -9.83
CA PHE A 84 -6.90 16.48 -8.95
C PHE A 84 -8.28 16.33 -8.28
N ASP A 85 -9.00 15.26 -8.61
CA ASP A 85 -10.33 14.97 -8.09
C ASP A 85 -10.20 14.13 -6.82
N LYS A 86 -10.45 14.75 -5.66
CA LYS A 86 -10.24 14.14 -4.34
C LYS A 86 -11.09 12.91 -4.08
N ASP A 87 -12.17 12.75 -4.83
CA ASP A 87 -13.09 11.62 -4.71
C ASP A 87 -12.73 10.50 -5.70
N SER A 88 -11.65 10.65 -6.47
CA SER A 88 -11.22 9.66 -7.45
C SER A 88 -10.14 8.70 -6.92
N ASP A 89 -10.18 7.47 -7.42
CA ASP A 89 -9.15 6.46 -7.12
C ASP A 89 -7.75 6.94 -7.53
N ALA A 90 -7.64 7.65 -8.65
CA ALA A 90 -6.37 8.19 -9.14
C ALA A 90 -5.72 9.12 -8.10
N PHE A 91 -6.48 10.06 -7.54
CA PHE A 91 -5.99 10.96 -6.49
C PHE A 91 -5.46 10.18 -5.27
N HIS A 92 -6.21 9.18 -4.81
CA HIS A 92 -5.81 8.37 -3.66
C HIS A 92 -4.58 7.51 -3.95
N VAL A 93 -4.43 6.97 -5.16
CA VAL A 93 -3.24 6.22 -5.59
C VAL A 93 -2.01 7.13 -5.66
N TYR A 94 -2.13 8.35 -6.19
CA TYR A 94 -1.02 9.31 -6.20
C TYR A 94 -0.60 9.76 -4.79
N SER A 95 -1.56 9.91 -3.87
CA SER A 95 -1.28 10.15 -2.45
C SER A 95 -0.48 8.98 -1.84
N ALA A 96 -0.87 7.74 -2.12
CA ALA A 96 -0.16 6.55 -1.66
C ALA A 96 1.27 6.48 -2.23
N LEU A 97 1.44 6.74 -3.52
CA LEU A 97 2.76 6.82 -4.18
C LEU A 97 3.64 7.91 -3.55
N THR A 98 3.07 9.07 -3.24
CA THR A 98 3.80 10.17 -2.57
C THR A 98 4.30 9.74 -1.19
N LYS A 99 3.50 8.99 -0.43
CA LYS A 99 3.94 8.43 0.87
C LYS A 99 5.06 7.41 0.73
N LEU A 100 4.99 6.54 -0.28
CA LEU A 100 6.07 5.59 -0.57
C LEU A 100 7.37 6.30 -0.97
N GLU A 101 7.29 7.39 -1.72
CA GLU A 101 8.45 8.23 -2.04
C GLU A 101 9.05 8.90 -0.79
N GLN A 102 8.22 9.44 0.09
CA GLN A 102 8.67 10.00 1.36
C GLN A 102 9.34 8.93 2.26
N MET A 103 8.79 7.71 2.29
CA MET A 103 9.42 6.58 2.99
C MET A 103 10.77 6.21 2.36
N SER A 104 10.89 6.26 1.03
CA SER A 104 12.15 6.00 0.33
C SER A 104 13.21 7.04 0.68
N ALA A 105 12.82 8.32 0.73
CA ALA A 105 13.71 9.39 1.17
C ALA A 105 14.20 9.16 2.62
N MET A 106 13.32 8.77 3.54
CA MET A 106 13.72 8.48 4.92
C MET A 106 14.54 7.21 5.05
N ASN A 107 14.29 6.19 4.23
CA ASN A 107 15.12 4.99 4.16
C ASN A 107 16.58 5.35 3.82
N GLU A 108 16.79 6.27 2.88
CA GLU A 108 18.13 6.74 2.51
C GLU A 108 18.78 7.60 3.60
N VAL A 109 18.02 8.48 4.26
CA VAL A 109 18.53 9.25 5.42
C VAL A 109 19.00 8.31 6.53
N TYR A 110 18.17 7.34 6.91
CA TYR A 110 18.52 6.40 7.97
C TYR A 110 19.69 5.50 7.61
N ARG A 111 19.86 5.13 6.34
CA ARG A 111 21.06 4.44 5.88
C ARG A 111 22.31 5.30 6.08
N LYS A 112 22.28 6.57 5.66
CA LYS A 112 23.42 7.50 5.80
C LYS A 112 23.81 7.73 7.25
N GLU A 113 22.81 7.79 8.13
CA GLU A 113 23.01 7.99 9.56
C GLU A 113 23.35 6.68 10.32
N ASN A 114 23.37 5.53 9.64
CA ASN A 114 23.42 4.20 10.27
C ASN A 114 22.27 3.95 11.28
N ASN A 115 21.16 4.66 11.13
CA ASN A 115 19.97 4.61 11.99
C ASN A 115 19.08 3.40 11.65
N ILE A 116 19.54 2.24 12.07
CA ILE A 116 18.81 0.97 11.94
C ILE A 116 17.45 0.94 12.66
N ALA A 117 17.27 1.69 13.74
CA ALA A 117 15.95 1.80 14.39
C ALA A 117 14.92 2.41 13.43
N GLY A 118 15.30 3.50 12.75
CA GLY A 118 14.50 4.12 11.69
C GLY A 118 14.22 3.17 10.54
N LEU A 119 15.24 2.46 10.04
CA LEU A 119 15.08 1.45 8.97
C LEU A 119 14.09 0.34 9.37
N GLN A 120 14.18 -0.17 10.61
CA GLN A 120 13.28 -1.22 11.11
C GLN A 120 11.85 -0.75 11.29
N VAL A 121 11.63 0.50 11.70
CA VAL A 121 10.28 1.08 11.77
C VAL A 121 9.66 1.18 10.38
N ILE A 122 10.41 1.67 9.39
CA ILE A 122 9.95 1.66 7.98
C ILE A 122 9.63 0.23 7.54
N ASN A 123 10.51 -0.73 7.80
CA ASN A 123 10.30 -2.12 7.40
C ASN A 123 9.01 -2.71 7.98
N ARG A 124 8.76 -2.45 9.26
CA ARG A 124 7.55 -2.92 9.96
C ARG A 124 6.30 -2.32 9.34
N LEU A 125 6.29 -1.01 9.09
CA LEU A 125 5.16 -0.32 8.47
C LEU A 125 4.89 -0.82 7.05
N LEU A 126 5.93 -1.02 6.24
CA LEU A 126 5.77 -1.54 4.87
C LEU A 126 5.22 -2.97 4.86
N LYS A 127 5.61 -3.80 5.82
CA LYS A 127 5.12 -5.19 5.93
C LYS A 127 3.67 -5.32 6.38
N THR A 128 3.04 -4.25 6.87
CA THR A 128 1.58 -4.28 7.14
C THR A 128 0.75 -4.02 5.89
N VAL A 129 1.37 -3.57 4.80
CA VAL A 129 0.67 -3.30 3.54
C VAL A 129 0.38 -4.64 2.84
N PRO A 130 -0.89 -4.95 2.51
CA PRO A 130 -1.22 -6.14 1.76
C PRO A 130 -0.63 -6.07 0.34
N ALA A 131 -0.28 -7.21 -0.24
CA ALA A 131 0.11 -7.27 -1.64
C ALA A 131 -1.14 -7.11 -2.51
N VAL A 132 -1.03 -6.34 -3.60
CA VAL A 132 -2.07 -6.34 -4.64
C VAL A 132 -1.97 -7.67 -5.39
N ALA A 133 -3.08 -8.41 -5.44
CA ALA A 133 -3.18 -9.71 -6.10
C ALA A 133 -3.22 -9.59 -7.63
#